data_AF-A0A523CWV9-F1
#
_entry.id   AF-A0A523CWV9-F1
#
_cell.length_a   1.000
_cell.length_b   1.000
_cell.length_c   1.000
_cell.angle_alpha   90.00
_cell.angle_beta   90.00
_cell.angle_gamma   90.00
#
_symmetry.space_group_name_H-M   'P 1'
#
loop_
_entity.id
_entity.type
_entity.pdbx_description
1 polymer ?
#
loop_
_entity_poly.entity_id
_entity_poly.type
_entity_poly.pdbx_seq_one_letter_code
_entity_poly.pdbx_strand_id
1 'polypeptide(L)'
;MNRKPIVLLVAFLILAPLAAQNHVGTVQRVLQLDEDQAPQLSVLIRSWREIIAPLRREVRELQGRARELLGEADPDPTAIGLNQLAIQQLRREIAGAEAECRAQFEGLLKPEQQETYERIIRTALATRRMARIIPAFRELGLLQGTRSQPLSTIRQ
;
A
#
# COMPACT_ATOMS: atom_id res chain seq x y z
N MET A 1 -8.29 30.50 1.72
CA MET A 1 -8.84 29.18 2.15
C MET A 1 -8.36 28.09 1.19
N ASN A 2 -7.22 27.46 1.51
CA ASN A 2 -6.59 26.43 0.68
C ASN A 2 -7.15 25.04 1.03
N ARG A 3 -8.03 24.51 0.19
CA ARG A 3 -8.59 23.15 0.32
C ARG A 3 -7.91 22.17 -0.64
N LYS A 4 -6.72 21.64 -0.31
CA LYS A 4 -6.22 20.34 -0.83
C LYS A 4 -5.17 19.77 0.13
N PRO A 5 -5.47 18.67 0.86
CA PRO A 5 -4.51 17.56 0.89
C PRO A 5 -5.13 16.16 1.05
N ILE A 6 -6.32 15.88 0.51
CA ILE A 6 -6.96 14.54 0.71
C ILE A 6 -6.39 13.47 -0.25
N VAL A 7 -5.81 13.86 -1.39
CA VAL A 7 -5.40 12.91 -2.44
C VAL A 7 -4.05 12.22 -2.16
N LEU A 8 -3.22 12.74 -1.25
CA LEU A 8 -1.88 12.21 -0.99
C LEU A 8 -1.81 11.08 0.04
N LEU A 9 -2.88 10.87 0.82
CA LEU A 9 -2.84 9.98 1.99
C LEU A 9 -2.97 8.49 1.64
N VAL A 10 -3.57 8.19 0.49
CA VAL A 10 -3.82 6.81 0.05
C VAL A 10 -2.59 6.15 -0.56
N ALA A 11 -1.78 6.92 -1.30
CA ALA A 11 -0.60 6.38 -1.97
C ALA A 11 0.51 6.01 -0.96
N PHE A 12 0.48 6.61 0.24
CA PHE A 12 1.54 6.46 1.24
C PHE A 12 1.47 5.15 2.04
N LEU A 13 0.33 4.46 2.03
CA LEU A 13 0.13 3.23 2.80
C LEU A 13 0.58 1.94 2.10
N ILE A 14 0.99 2.01 0.81
CA ILE A 14 1.30 0.79 0.05
C ILE A 14 2.77 0.63 -0.33
N LEU A 15 3.61 1.67 -0.36
CA LEU A 15 4.91 1.53 -1.03
C LEU A 15 6.09 2.36 -0.50
N ALA A 16 6.15 2.75 0.78
CA ALA A 16 7.28 3.53 1.30
C ALA A 16 8.02 2.83 2.47
N PRO A 17 9.36 2.73 2.43
CA PRO A 17 10.17 2.38 3.58
C PRO A 17 10.24 3.54 4.59
N LEU A 18 10.54 3.16 5.83
CA LEU A 18 10.54 3.95 7.06
C LEU A 18 11.31 5.28 6.97
N ALA A 19 10.62 6.39 7.21
CA ALA A 19 11.21 7.56 7.84
C ALA A 19 10.11 8.26 8.68
N ALA A 20 10.07 7.94 9.98
CA ALA A 20 9.48 8.70 11.09
C ALA A 20 8.18 9.50 10.87
N GLN A 21 7.26 9.05 10.02
CA GLN A 21 5.93 9.65 9.95
C GLN A 21 5.06 9.01 11.03
N ASN A 22 4.53 9.84 11.93
CA ASN A 22 3.56 9.42 12.93
C ASN A 22 2.24 9.04 12.22
N HIS A 23 2.20 7.82 11.66
CA HIS A 23 1.06 7.32 10.89
C HIS A 23 -0.22 7.32 11.73
N VAL A 24 -0.10 6.99 13.02
CA VAL A 24 -1.20 7.07 13.99
C VAL A 24 -1.69 8.51 14.09
N GLY A 25 -0.79 9.49 14.28
CA GLY A 25 -1.16 10.91 14.37
C GLY A 25 -1.79 11.47 13.09
N THR A 26 -1.46 10.91 11.92
CA THR A 26 -2.14 11.26 10.67
C THR A 26 -3.55 10.68 10.61
N VAL A 27 -3.72 9.40 10.96
CA VAL A 27 -5.05 8.75 11.02
C VAL A 27 -5.92 9.45 12.06
N GLN A 28 -5.37 9.77 13.24
CA GLN A 28 -6.02 10.51 14.30
C GLN A 28 -6.58 11.84 13.79
N ARG A 29 -5.78 12.64 13.08
CA ARG A 29 -6.24 13.92 12.54
C ARG A 29 -7.31 13.78 11.46
N VAL A 30 -7.18 12.77 10.60
CA VAL A 30 -8.10 12.57 9.47
C VAL A 30 -9.46 12.05 9.93
N LEU A 31 -9.46 11.09 10.86
CA LEU A 31 -10.68 10.49 11.39
C LEU A 31 -11.16 11.15 12.68
N GLN A 32 -10.44 12.18 13.14
CA GLN A 32 -10.72 12.87 14.41
C GLN A 32 -10.88 11.87 15.56
N LEU A 33 -9.89 10.96 15.70
CA LEU A 33 -9.89 9.98 16.78
C LEU A 33 -9.76 10.70 18.11
N ASP A 34 -10.57 10.29 19.08
CA ASP A 34 -10.55 10.84 20.43
C ASP A 34 -9.36 10.33 21.27
N GLU A 35 -9.29 10.80 22.52
CA GLU A 35 -8.21 10.51 23.45
C GLU A 35 -8.13 9.02 23.84
N ASP A 36 -9.24 8.29 23.74
CA ASP A 36 -9.30 6.85 24.04
C ASP A 36 -8.97 5.99 22.81
N GLN A 37 -9.36 6.45 21.61
CA GLN A 37 -9.17 5.72 20.35
C GLN A 37 -7.72 5.72 19.86
N ALA A 38 -6.99 6.84 19.99
CA ALA A 38 -5.63 6.96 19.45
C ALA A 38 -4.60 6.03 20.15
N PRO A 39 -4.62 5.87 21.49
CA PRO A 39 -3.81 4.86 22.17
C PRO A 39 -4.16 3.43 21.76
N GLN A 40 -5.46 3.12 21.62
CA GLN A 40 -5.92 1.80 21.18
C GLN A 40 -5.43 1.47 19.77
N LEU A 41 -5.51 2.43 18.84
CA LEU A 41 -4.94 2.29 17.50
C LEU A 41 -3.43 2.05 17.55
N SER A 42 -2.70 2.73 18.45
CA SER A 42 -1.25 2.54 18.59
C SER A 42 -0.89 1.13 19.03
N VAL A 43 -1.65 0.58 19.99
CA VAL A 43 -1.49 -0.81 20.46
C VAL A 43 -1.81 -1.79 19.35
N LEU A 44 -2.93 -1.59 18.65
CA LEU A 44 -3.34 -2.41 17.52
C LEU A 44 -2.26 -2.48 16.43
N ILE A 45 -1.72 -1.33 16.01
CA ILE A 45 -0.69 -1.26 14.98
C ILE A 45 0.63 -1.89 15.45
N ARG A 46 0.97 -1.78 16.75
CA ARG A 46 2.15 -2.43 17.32
C ARG A 46 2.01 -3.95 17.28
N SER A 47 0.90 -4.47 17.78
CA SER A 47 0.57 -5.90 17.77
C SER A 47 0.60 -6.46 16.35
N TRP A 48 -0.08 -5.81 15.41
CA TRP A 48 -0.05 -6.20 14.00
C TRP A 48 1.38 -6.23 13.42
N ARG A 49 2.22 -5.23 13.74
CA ARG A 49 3.62 -5.23 13.29
C ARG A 49 4.43 -6.40 13.86
N GLU A 50 4.23 -6.72 15.12
CA GLU A 50 4.90 -7.85 15.78
C GLU A 50 4.53 -9.17 15.11
N ILE A 51 3.26 -9.33 14.71
CA ILE A 51 2.75 -10.51 13.98
C ILE A 51 3.33 -10.59 12.56
N ILE A 52 3.27 -9.51 11.77
CA ILE A 52 3.65 -9.57 10.34
C ILE A 52 5.16 -9.51 10.09
N ALA A 53 5.93 -8.94 11.02
CA ALA A 53 7.37 -8.74 10.83
C ALA A 53 8.14 -10.05 10.54
N PRO A 54 7.94 -11.14 11.31
CA PRO A 54 8.56 -12.43 10.99
C PRO A 54 8.10 -12.98 9.63
N LEU A 55 6.79 -12.96 9.35
CA LEU A 55 6.24 -13.45 8.07
C LEU A 55 6.85 -12.72 6.86
N ARG A 56 7.03 -11.40 6.97
CA ARG A 56 7.66 -10.59 5.92
C ARG A 56 9.15 -10.89 5.76
N ARG A 57 9.86 -11.26 6.83
CA ARG A 57 11.26 -11.72 6.72
C ARG A 57 11.32 -13.03 5.96
N GLU A 58 10.48 -13.98 6.33
CA GLU A 58 10.43 -15.30 5.71
C GLU A 58 10.06 -15.24 4.22
N VAL A 59 9.10 -14.39 3.85
CA VAL A 59 8.80 -14.13 2.42
C VAL A 59 10.03 -13.60 1.68
N ARG A 60 10.83 -12.70 2.28
CA ARG A 60 12.04 -12.17 1.64
C ARG A 60 13.11 -13.24 1.49
N GLU A 61 13.26 -14.11 2.48
CA GLU A 61 14.20 -15.24 2.44
C GLU A 61 13.82 -16.22 1.33
N LEU A 62 12.55 -16.63 1.24
CA LEU A 62 12.06 -17.49 0.16
C LEU A 62 12.14 -16.82 -1.22
N GLN A 63 11.98 -15.50 -1.30
CA GLN A 63 12.24 -14.75 -2.53
C GLN A 63 13.73 -14.74 -2.91
N GLY A 64 14.63 -14.72 -1.93
CA GLY A 64 16.07 -14.91 -2.15
C GLY A 64 16.35 -16.29 -2.72
N ARG A 65 15.84 -17.33 -2.06
CA ARG A 65 15.95 -18.72 -2.49
C ARG A 65 15.37 -18.97 -3.89
N ALA A 66 14.26 -18.32 -4.23
CA ALA A 66 13.69 -18.40 -5.58
C ALA A 66 14.67 -17.91 -6.65
N ARG A 67 15.40 -16.83 -6.38
CA ARG A 67 16.40 -16.29 -7.31
C ARG A 67 17.59 -17.22 -7.47
N GLU A 68 18.01 -17.86 -6.37
CA GLU A 68 19.10 -18.84 -6.38
C GLU A 68 18.72 -20.06 -7.23
N LEU A 69 17.57 -20.68 -6.95
CA LEU A 69 17.06 -21.85 -7.70
C LEU A 69 16.94 -21.57 -9.20
N LEU A 70 16.47 -20.37 -9.58
CA LEU A 70 16.34 -19.96 -10.98
C LEU A 70 17.69 -19.63 -11.64
N GLY A 71 18.74 -19.41 -10.85
CA GLY A 71 20.09 -19.11 -11.33
C GLY A 71 20.97 -20.34 -11.51
N GLU A 72 20.50 -21.53 -11.13
CA GLU A 72 21.22 -22.79 -11.29
C GLU A 72 21.34 -23.20 -12.77
N ALA A 73 22.38 -23.96 -13.12
CA ALA A 73 22.61 -24.40 -14.50
C ALA A 73 21.55 -25.40 -15.01
N ASP A 74 20.93 -26.15 -14.09
CA ASP A 74 19.81 -27.06 -14.34
C ASP A 74 18.78 -26.91 -13.20
N PRO A 75 17.88 -25.91 -13.26
CA PRO A 75 16.96 -25.60 -12.17
C PRO A 75 15.98 -26.75 -11.87
N ASP A 76 15.89 -27.18 -10.61
CA ASP A 76 14.89 -28.18 -10.20
C ASP A 76 13.47 -27.55 -10.18
N PRO A 77 12.56 -27.95 -11.09
CA PRO A 77 11.20 -27.40 -11.13
C PRO A 77 10.39 -27.74 -9.87
N THR A 78 10.71 -28.86 -9.21
CA THR A 78 10.03 -29.27 -7.97
C THR A 78 10.41 -28.35 -6.82
N ALA A 79 11.70 -28.07 -6.64
CA ALA A 79 12.18 -27.12 -5.62
C ALA A 79 11.59 -25.71 -5.83
N ILE A 80 11.53 -25.24 -7.08
CA ILE A 80 10.91 -23.95 -7.42
C ILE A 80 9.42 -23.95 -7.06
N GLY A 81 8.69 -25.02 -7.42
CA GLY A 81 7.27 -25.17 -7.12
C GLY A 81 6.97 -25.13 -5.62
N LEU A 82 7.75 -25.89 -4.82
CA LEU A 82 7.62 -25.91 -3.36
C LEU A 82 7.91 -24.54 -2.74
N ASN A 83 8.95 -23.85 -3.21
CA ASN A 83 9.29 -22.51 -2.74
C ASN A 83 8.17 -21.51 -3.04
N GLN A 84 7.56 -21.60 -4.23
CA GLN A 84 6.44 -20.74 -4.60
C GLN A 84 5.19 -21.00 -3.75
N LEU A 85 4.89 -22.27 -3.45
CA LEU A 85 3.79 -22.63 -2.55
C LEU A 85 3.99 -22.07 -1.14
N ALA A 86 5.21 -22.15 -0.61
CA ALA A 86 5.55 -21.56 0.69
C ALA A 86 5.35 -20.03 0.71
N ILE A 87 5.80 -19.33 -0.33
CA ILE A 87 5.56 -17.88 -0.48
C ILE A 87 4.05 -17.57 -0.51
N GLN A 88 3.27 -18.35 -1.27
CA GLN A 88 1.83 -18.14 -1.33
C GLN A 88 1.14 -18.36 0.02
N GLN A 89 1.58 -19.36 0.77
CA GLN A 89 1.06 -19.63 2.11
C GLN A 89 1.30 -18.44 3.05
N LEU A 90 2.53 -17.95 3.15
CA LEU A 90 2.87 -16.80 3.98
C LEU A 90 2.12 -15.53 3.55
N ARG A 91 1.92 -15.33 2.24
CA ARG A 91 1.11 -14.20 1.74
C ARG A 91 -0.35 -14.29 2.19
N ARG A 92 -0.92 -15.49 2.25
CA ARG A 92 -2.28 -15.69 2.80
C ARG A 92 -2.33 -15.38 4.29
N GLU A 93 -1.32 -15.79 5.04
CA GLU A 93 -1.23 -15.51 6.48
C GLU A 93 -1.09 -14.00 6.76
N ILE A 94 -0.22 -13.31 6.01
CA ILE A 94 -0.10 -11.85 6.08
C ILE A 94 -1.43 -11.19 5.74
N ALA A 95 -2.11 -11.62 4.67
CA ALA A 95 -3.41 -11.07 4.29
C ALA A 95 -4.48 -11.31 5.36
N GLY A 96 -4.45 -12.45 6.04
CA GLY A 96 -5.31 -12.77 7.19
C GLY A 96 -5.07 -11.80 8.35
N ALA A 97 -3.81 -11.62 8.77
CA ALA A 97 -3.44 -10.68 9.83
C ALA A 97 -3.78 -9.22 9.48
N GLU A 98 -3.63 -8.82 8.22
CA GLU A 98 -4.04 -7.50 7.73
C GLU A 98 -5.57 -7.32 7.73
N ALA A 99 -6.33 -8.38 7.41
CA ALA A 99 -7.79 -8.35 7.47
C ALA A 99 -8.29 -8.26 8.92
N GLU A 100 -7.69 -9.01 9.83
CA GLU A 100 -8.01 -8.96 11.25
C GLU A 100 -7.68 -7.59 11.85
N CYS A 101 -6.49 -7.05 11.59
CA CYS A 101 -6.11 -5.71 12.04
C CYS A 101 -7.10 -4.64 11.52
N ARG A 102 -7.56 -4.77 10.27
CA ARG A 102 -8.57 -3.87 9.70
C ARG A 102 -9.91 -3.99 10.42
N ALA A 103 -10.39 -5.21 10.67
CA ALA A 103 -11.65 -5.44 11.37
C ALA A 103 -11.63 -4.88 12.79
N GLN A 104 -10.53 -5.09 13.52
CA GLN A 104 -10.34 -4.50 14.85
C GLN A 104 -10.31 -2.97 14.78
N PHE A 105 -9.61 -2.40 13.79
CA PHE A 105 -9.59 -0.96 13.59
C PHE A 105 -10.97 -0.38 13.31
N GLU A 106 -11.75 -1.00 12.42
CA GLU A 106 -13.13 -0.59 12.13
C GLU A 106 -14.03 -0.65 13.37
N GLY A 107 -13.81 -1.63 14.24
CA GLY A 107 -14.48 -1.75 15.54
C GLY A 107 -14.12 -0.66 16.55
N LEU A 108 -12.98 0.02 16.40
CA LEU A 108 -12.61 1.17 17.22
C LEU A 108 -13.33 2.46 16.81
N LEU A 109 -13.84 2.53 15.58
CA LEU A 109 -14.40 3.75 15.01
C LEU A 109 -15.86 3.94 15.40
N LYS A 110 -16.24 5.20 15.66
CA LYS A 110 -17.63 5.64 15.76
C LYS A 110 -18.31 5.64 14.38
N PRO A 111 -19.64 5.58 14.29
CA PRO A 111 -20.36 5.53 13.02
C PRO A 111 -19.94 6.62 12.01
N GLU A 112 -19.79 7.86 12.46
CA GLU A 112 -19.40 8.98 11.59
C GLU A 112 -17.95 8.86 11.07
N GLN A 113 -17.08 8.25 11.89
CA GLN A 113 -15.70 7.98 11.53
C GLN A 113 -15.60 6.82 10.54
N GLN A 114 -16.46 5.81 10.67
CA GLN A 114 -16.58 4.70 9.71
C GLN A 114 -16.98 5.20 8.34
N GLU A 115 -17.99 6.09 8.23
CA GLU A 115 -18.37 6.69 6.94
C GLU A 115 -17.22 7.47 6.30
N THR A 116 -16.45 8.20 7.12
CA THR A 116 -15.27 8.94 6.66
C THR A 116 -14.19 7.98 6.17
N TYR A 117 -13.93 6.92 6.92
CA TYR A 117 -12.97 5.87 6.57
C TYR A 117 -13.34 5.16 5.26
N GLU A 118 -14.60 4.76 5.09
CA GLU A 118 -15.09 4.14 3.87
C GLU A 118 -14.94 5.06 2.65
N ARG A 119 -15.22 6.37 2.82
CA ARG A 119 -15.04 7.35 1.76
C ARG A 119 -13.59 7.42 1.31
N ILE A 120 -12.65 7.41 2.27
CA ILE A 120 -11.21 7.37 1.98
C ILE A 120 -10.87 6.09 1.20
N ILE A 121 -11.37 4.92 1.60
CA ILE A 121 -11.16 3.65 0.89
C ILE A 121 -11.74 3.70 -0.53
N ARG A 122 -12.96 4.20 -0.72
CA ARG A 122 -13.59 4.30 -2.04
C ARG A 122 -12.79 5.20 -2.96
N THR A 123 -12.39 6.38 -2.48
CA THR A 123 -11.53 7.29 -3.23
C THR A 123 -10.19 6.63 -3.55
N ALA A 124 -9.61 5.92 -2.59
CA ALA A 124 -8.35 5.22 -2.78
C ALA A 124 -8.37 4.22 -3.94
N LEU A 125 -9.40 3.39 -3.96
CA LEU A 125 -9.61 2.37 -4.97
C LEU A 125 -9.87 3.01 -6.34
N ALA A 126 -10.67 4.08 -6.39
CA ALA A 126 -10.92 4.84 -7.61
C ALA A 126 -9.62 5.41 -8.19
N THR A 127 -8.78 6.04 -7.37
CA THR A 127 -7.48 6.58 -7.82
C THR A 127 -6.56 5.51 -8.38
N ARG A 128 -6.49 4.32 -7.76
CA ARG A 128 -5.68 3.21 -8.29
C ARG A 128 -6.17 2.69 -9.64
N ARG A 129 -7.49 2.62 -9.83
CA ARG A 129 -8.08 2.26 -11.13
C ARG A 129 -7.72 3.31 -12.19
N MET A 130 -7.84 4.59 -11.83
CA MET A 130 -7.49 5.70 -12.72
C MET A 130 -6.00 5.71 -13.10
N ALA A 131 -5.09 5.36 -12.17
CA ALA A 131 -3.66 5.30 -12.45
C ALA A 131 -3.29 4.39 -13.64
N ARG A 132 -4.09 3.36 -13.93
CA ARG A 132 -3.87 2.47 -15.08
C ARG A 132 -4.26 3.09 -16.41
N ILE A 133 -5.24 3.99 -16.43
CA ILE A 133 -5.77 4.59 -17.66
C ILE A 133 -5.22 5.99 -17.93
N ILE A 134 -4.66 6.67 -16.92
CA ILE A 134 -4.04 7.99 -17.07
C ILE A 134 -2.98 8.03 -18.20
N PRO A 135 -2.10 7.02 -18.39
CA PRO A 135 -1.17 7.01 -19.53
C PRO A 135 -1.90 7.09 -20.88
N ALA A 136 -2.94 6.27 -21.09
CA ALA A 136 -3.71 6.28 -22.33
C ALA A 136 -4.41 7.63 -22.58
N PHE A 137 -4.95 8.26 -21.54
CA PHE A 137 -5.57 9.58 -21.67
C PHE A 137 -4.54 10.69 -21.95
N ARG A 138 -3.28 10.54 -21.51
CA ARG A 138 -2.17 11.45 -21.87
C ARG A 138 -1.74 11.26 -23.31
N GLU A 139 -1.59 10.02 -23.76
CA GLU A 139 -1.23 9.68 -25.15
C GLU A 139 -2.27 10.22 -26.15
N LEU A 140 -3.55 10.17 -25.80
CA LEU A 140 -4.65 10.69 -26.61
C LEU A 140 -4.83 12.22 -26.50
N GLY A 141 -3.98 12.92 -25.73
CA GLY A 141 -4.08 14.37 -25.54
C GLY A 141 -5.33 14.83 -24.78
N LEU A 142 -6.05 13.90 -24.15
CA LEU A 142 -7.31 14.17 -23.43
C LEU A 142 -7.08 14.73 -22.02
N LEU A 143 -5.84 14.66 -21.51
CA LEU A 143 -5.41 15.32 -20.28
C LEU A 143 -4.45 16.47 -20.63
N GLN A 144 -4.90 17.70 -20.45
CA GLN A 144 -4.04 18.88 -20.62
C GLN A 144 -3.08 19.00 -19.42
N GLY A 145 -1.81 18.67 -19.64
CA GLY A 145 -0.73 18.80 -18.65
C GLY A 145 0.63 18.56 -19.28
N THR A 146 1.27 19.68 -19.68
CA THR A 146 2.58 19.85 -20.32
C THR A 146 2.78 19.11 -21.65
N ARG A 147 2.51 19.82 -22.74
CA ARG A 147 3.24 19.66 -24.00
C ARG A 147 4.73 19.47 -23.69
N SER A 148 5.30 18.32 -24.01
CA SER A 148 6.68 18.30 -24.48
C SER A 148 6.68 19.19 -25.71
N GLN A 149 7.10 20.46 -25.57
CA GLN A 149 7.46 21.25 -26.74
C GLN A 149 8.50 20.41 -27.50
N PRO A 150 8.25 20.00 -28.75
CA PRO A 150 9.36 19.58 -29.58
C PRO A 150 10.29 20.80 -29.66
N LEU A 151 11.55 20.63 -29.26
CA LEU A 151 12.60 21.59 -29.58
C LEU A 151 12.68 21.65 -31.10
N SER A 152 11.92 22.57 -31.68
CA SER A 152 12.18 23.13 -32.99
C SER A 152 13.50 23.89 -32.88
N THR A 153 14.61 23.19 -33.04
CA THR A 153 15.86 23.85 -33.39
C THR A 153 15.74 24.21 -34.87
N ILE A 154 15.28 25.44 -35.09
CA ILE A 154 15.31 26.15 -36.35
C ILE A 154 16.78 26.49 -36.69
N ARG A 155 17.16 26.18 -37.93
CA ARG A 155 18.19 26.76 -38.81
C ARG A 155 19.61 27.00 -38.28
N GLN A 156 20.58 26.53 -39.06
CA GLN A 156 21.24 27.45 -40.01
C GLN A 156 21.03 26.93 -41.43
#